data_AF-E6SMN1-F1
#
_entry.id   AF-E6SMN1-F1
#
_cell.length_a   1.000
_cell.length_b   1.000
_cell.length_c   1.000
_cell.angle_alpha   90.00
_cell.angle_beta   90.00
_cell.angle_gamma   90.00
#
_symmetry.space_group_name_H-M   'P 1'
#
loop_
_entity.id
_entity.type
_entity.pdbx_description
1 polymer ?
#
loop_
_entity_poly.entity_id
_entity_poly.type
_entity_poly.pdbx_seq_one_letter_code
_entity_poly.pdbx_strand_id
1 'polypeptide(L)'
;MDRQEVKLSRPAADPASATVVEEVRRVAPDVREQGDRLRFTGDLVARIEPFTRPGRVEIYHCPDGWLLYCYDSVKDNWACAGSTLEQMIGRLEEDSLAHLVRAGLERSGHLGPR
;
A
#
# COMPACT_ATOMS: atom_id res chain seq x y z
N MET A 1 -13.24 -5.93 -7.43
CA MET A 1 -12.08 -5.13 -7.87
C MET A 1 -12.54 -3.93 -8.66
N ASP A 2 -12.35 -2.75 -8.09
CA ASP A 2 -12.66 -1.46 -8.69
C ASP A 2 -11.39 -0.76 -9.18
N ARG A 3 -11.55 0.37 -9.90
CA ARG A 3 -10.42 1.22 -10.26
C ARG A 3 -9.99 2.05 -9.05
N GLN A 4 -8.74 1.86 -8.63
CA GLN A 4 -8.10 2.62 -7.55
C GLN A 4 -7.14 3.66 -8.12
N GLU A 5 -6.90 4.71 -7.35
CA GLU A 5 -5.96 5.76 -7.66
C GLU A 5 -5.18 6.14 -6.41
N VAL A 6 -3.84 6.15 -6.51
CA VAL A 6 -2.93 6.63 -5.46
C VAL A 6 -2.04 7.75 -6.00
N LYS A 7 -1.68 8.69 -5.14
CA LYS A 7 -0.83 9.84 -5.49
C LYS A 7 0.59 9.62 -5.01
N LEU A 8 1.58 9.78 -5.88
CA LEU A 8 3.00 9.75 -5.57
C LEU A 8 3.47 11.06 -4.89
N SER A 9 4.48 10.99 -4.02
CA SER A 9 5.05 12.20 -3.40
C SER A 9 5.83 13.05 -4.42
N ARG A 10 6.34 12.40 -5.46
CA ARG A 10 7.09 13.00 -6.58
C ARG A 10 6.67 12.37 -7.91
N PRO A 11 6.98 12.98 -9.06
CA PRO A 11 6.76 12.34 -10.37
C PRO A 11 7.36 10.93 -10.41
N ALA A 12 6.76 10.02 -11.18
CA ALA A 12 7.19 8.62 -11.26
C ALA A 12 8.65 8.42 -11.72
N ALA A 13 9.23 9.41 -12.42
CA ALA A 13 10.63 9.39 -12.84
C ALA A 13 11.63 9.62 -11.68
N ASP A 14 11.18 10.07 -10.50
CA ASP A 14 12.04 10.20 -9.32
C ASP A 14 12.35 8.81 -8.73
N PRO A 15 13.62 8.51 -8.34
CA PRO A 15 14.00 7.21 -7.82
C PRO A 15 13.17 6.74 -6.60
N ALA A 16 12.73 7.64 -5.73
CA ALA A 16 11.90 7.27 -4.59
C ALA A 16 10.49 6.80 -5.03
N SER A 17 9.90 7.48 -6.01
CA SER A 17 8.62 7.10 -6.61
C SER A 17 8.73 5.86 -7.51
N ALA A 18 9.89 5.60 -8.12
CA ALA A 18 10.11 4.43 -8.97
C ALA A 18 9.89 3.11 -8.21
N THR A 19 10.36 3.02 -6.95
CA THR A 19 10.12 1.85 -6.10
C THR A 19 8.64 1.61 -5.84
N VAL A 20 7.86 2.69 -5.64
CA VAL A 20 6.41 2.60 -5.46
C VAL A 20 5.73 2.06 -6.72
N VAL A 21 6.13 2.58 -7.88
CA VAL A 21 5.62 2.13 -9.19
C VAL A 21 5.90 0.64 -9.39
N GLU A 22 7.12 0.19 -9.05
CA GLU A 22 7.50 -1.22 -9.16
C GLU A 22 6.66 -2.13 -8.26
N GLU A 23 6.46 -1.75 -6.99
CA GLU A 23 5.65 -2.55 -6.06
C GLU A 23 4.18 -2.63 -6.51
N VAL A 24 3.62 -1.54 -7.06
CA VAL A 24 2.25 -1.57 -7.60
C VAL A 24 2.17 -2.46 -8.85
N ARG A 25 3.15 -2.37 -9.76
CA ARG A 25 3.23 -3.20 -10.97
C ARG A 25 3.32 -4.70 -10.66
N ARG A 26 3.90 -5.08 -9.53
CA ARG A 26 4.02 -6.50 -9.12
C ARG A 26 2.69 -7.17 -8.87
N VAL A 27 1.69 -6.44 -8.39
CA VAL A 27 0.40 -7.00 -7.96
C VAL A 27 -0.79 -6.47 -8.76
N ALA A 28 -0.61 -5.38 -9.51
CA ALA A 28 -1.60 -4.80 -10.39
C ALA A 28 -1.02 -4.58 -11.80
N PRO A 29 -1.10 -5.58 -12.69
CA PRO A 29 -0.47 -5.55 -14.01
C PRO A 29 -1.07 -4.51 -14.96
N ASP A 30 -2.28 -4.03 -14.65
CA ASP A 30 -2.99 -3.01 -15.42
C ASP A 30 -2.67 -1.57 -14.98
N VAL A 31 -1.70 -1.39 -14.07
CA VAL A 31 -1.34 -0.07 -13.55
C VAL A 31 -0.90 0.88 -14.67
N ARG A 32 -1.38 2.12 -14.58
CA ARG A 32 -1.03 3.20 -15.49
C ARG A 32 -0.57 4.42 -14.69
N GLU A 33 0.53 5.01 -15.15
CA GLU A 33 1.01 6.30 -14.67
C GLU A 33 0.28 7.45 -15.37
N GLN A 34 -0.17 8.42 -14.59
CA GLN A 34 -0.78 9.66 -15.06
C GLN A 34 -0.21 10.83 -14.27
N GLY A 35 0.95 11.35 -14.70
CA GLY A 35 1.65 12.42 -14.00
C GLY A 35 2.19 11.96 -12.64
N ASP A 36 1.62 12.49 -11.56
CA ASP A 36 1.94 12.16 -10.16
C ASP A 36 1.00 11.11 -9.57
N ARG A 37 0.23 10.39 -10.40
CA ARG A 37 -0.77 9.40 -9.95
C ARG A 37 -0.56 8.04 -10.60
N LEU A 38 -0.85 7.00 -9.85
CA LEU A 38 -0.96 5.62 -10.33
C LEU A 38 -2.43 5.20 -10.30
N ARG A 39 -2.90 4.65 -11.41
CA ARG A 39 -4.24 4.08 -11.54
C ARG A 39 -4.15 2.58 -11.79
N PHE A 40 -4.80 1.78 -10.98
CA PHE A 40 -4.71 0.32 -11.06
C PHE A 40 -6.02 -0.35 -10.61
N THR A 41 -6.19 -1.63 -10.92
CA THR A 41 -7.34 -2.42 -10.42
C THR A 41 -7.05 -2.96 -9.03
N GLY A 42 -7.97 -2.75 -8.08
CA GLY A 42 -7.84 -3.20 -6.70
C GLY A 42 -9.11 -3.01 -5.89
N ASP A 43 -9.28 -3.81 -4.84
CA ASP A 43 -10.27 -3.57 -3.79
C ASP A 43 -9.57 -2.94 -2.59
N LEU A 44 -10.03 -1.78 -2.16
CA LEU A 44 -9.55 -1.17 -0.92
C LEU A 44 -10.10 -1.96 0.27
N VAL A 45 -9.20 -2.61 1.00
CA VAL A 45 -9.52 -3.51 2.11
C VAL A 45 -9.49 -2.77 3.44
N ALA A 46 -8.51 -1.90 3.65
CA ALA A 46 -8.40 -1.15 4.89
C ALA A 46 -7.77 0.22 4.65
N ARG A 47 -8.22 1.20 5.44
CA ARG A 47 -7.51 2.47 5.67
C ARG A 47 -7.14 2.55 7.13
N ILE A 48 -5.87 2.84 7.41
CA ILE A 48 -5.37 2.97 8.76
C ILE A 48 -4.71 4.35 8.87
N GLU A 49 -5.22 5.17 9.77
CA GLU A 49 -4.67 6.49 10.08
C GLU A 49 -3.95 6.38 11.42
N PRO A 50 -2.60 6.38 11.44
CA PRO A 50 -1.85 6.30 12.69
C PRO A 50 -2.06 7.59 13.49
N PHE A 51 -2.54 7.49 14.73
CA PHE A 51 -2.67 8.64 15.63
C PHE A 51 -1.32 9.31 15.95
N THR A 52 -0.21 8.59 15.80
CA THR A 52 1.13 9.01 16.23
C THR A 52 2.08 9.41 15.10
N ARG A 53 1.67 9.23 13.84
CA ARG A 53 2.46 9.63 12.67
C ARG A 53 1.56 10.33 11.67
N PRO A 54 1.98 11.49 11.11
CA PRO A 54 1.21 12.14 10.10
C PRO A 54 1.26 11.31 8.82
N GLY A 55 0.14 10.67 8.48
CA GLY A 55 0.05 9.81 7.31
C GLY A 55 -1.19 8.93 7.30
N ARG A 56 -1.35 8.19 6.21
CA ARG A 56 -2.40 7.17 6.03
C ARG A 56 -1.81 5.95 5.35
N VAL A 57 -2.18 4.78 5.82
CA VAL A 57 -1.90 3.51 5.15
C VAL A 57 -3.17 3.03 4.48
N GLU A 58 -3.08 2.69 3.20
CA GLU A 58 -4.14 2.02 2.46
C GLU A 58 -3.68 0.62 2.08
N ILE A 59 -4.55 -0.37 2.26
CA ILE A 59 -4.27 -1.76 1.92
C ILE A 59 -5.26 -2.17 0.85
N TYR A 60 -4.73 -2.68 -0.25
CA TYR A 60 -5.49 -3.14 -1.39
C TYR A 60 -5.28 -4.63 -1.61
N HIS A 61 -6.36 -5.32 -1.94
CA HIS A 61 -6.31 -6.59 -2.62
C HIS A 61 -6.29 -6.30 -4.13
N CYS A 62 -5.23 -6.74 -4.81
CA CYS A 62 -4.98 -6.52 -6.23
C CYS A 62 -5.05 -7.87 -6.99
N PRO A 63 -5.17 -7.88 -8.34
CA PRO A 63 -5.37 -9.12 -9.11
C PRO A 63 -4.31 -10.20 -8.83
N ASP A 64 -3.05 -9.78 -8.65
CA ASP A 64 -1.92 -10.70 -8.48
C ASP A 64 -1.34 -10.68 -7.05
N GLY A 65 -2.06 -10.10 -6.07
CA GLY A 65 -1.63 -10.12 -4.68
C GLY A 65 -2.15 -8.98 -3.83
N TRP A 66 -1.34 -8.56 -2.86
CA TRP A 66 -1.68 -7.56 -1.86
C TRP A 66 -0.72 -6.39 -1.95
N LEU A 67 -1.26 -5.18 -1.80
CA LEU A 67 -0.51 -3.93 -1.81
C LEU A 67 -0.79 -3.15 -0.53
N LEU A 68 0.26 -2.75 0.16
CA LEU A 68 0.23 -1.70 1.15
C LEU A 68 0.82 -0.44 0.56
N TYR A 69 0.09 0.66 0.67
CA TYR A 69 0.50 1.98 0.24
C TYR A 69 0.50 2.94 1.42
N CYS A 70 1.60 3.64 1.65
CA CYS A 70 1.73 4.62 2.71
C CYS A 70 1.85 6.04 2.15
N TYR A 71 0.91 6.88 2.56
CA TYR A 71 0.99 8.34 2.43
C TYR A 71 1.68 8.85 3.68
N ASP A 72 2.92 9.32 3.54
CA ASP A 72 3.65 9.98 4.62
C ASP A 72 3.75 11.47 4.28
N SER A 73 3.39 12.36 5.21
CA SER A 73 3.47 13.80 4.95
C SER A 73 4.85 14.38 5.27
N VAL A 74 5.70 13.62 5.95
CA VAL A 74 7.04 14.01 6.39
C VAL A 74 8.12 13.34 5.54
N LYS A 75 7.83 12.15 4.99
CA LYS A 75 8.71 11.39 4.09
C LYS A 75 8.08 11.22 2.71
N ASP A 76 8.86 10.71 1.76
CA ASP A 76 8.32 10.26 0.48
C ASP A 76 7.34 9.10 0.69
N ASN A 77 6.33 9.01 -0.20
CA ASN A 77 5.41 7.89 -0.20
C ASN A 77 6.17 6.61 -0.51
N TRP A 78 5.72 5.51 0.06
CA TRP A 78 6.30 4.21 -0.17
C TRP A 78 5.22 3.13 -0.23
N ALA A 79 5.54 2.01 -0.86
CA ALA A 79 4.63 0.89 -1.01
C ALA A 79 5.36 -0.43 -0.78
N CYS A 80 4.59 -1.46 -0.45
CA CYS A 80 5.08 -2.81 -0.27
C CYS A 80 4.03 -3.80 -0.75
N ALA A 81 4.43 -4.74 -1.59
CA ALA A 81 3.56 -5.74 -2.17
C ALA A 81 3.92 -7.17 -1.72
N GLY A 82 2.99 -8.11 -1.84
CA GLY A 82 3.23 -9.54 -1.62
C GLY A 82 2.17 -10.37 -2.29
N SER A 83 2.46 -11.62 -2.65
CA SER A 83 1.42 -12.47 -3.27
C SER A 83 0.37 -12.92 -2.25
N THR A 84 0.72 -12.91 -0.96
CA THR A 84 -0.23 -13.06 0.16
C THR A 84 -0.13 -11.87 1.12
N LEU A 85 -1.17 -11.71 1.94
CA LEU A 85 -1.23 -10.68 2.98
C LEU A 85 -0.07 -10.84 3.99
N GLU A 86 0.27 -12.06 4.37
CA GLU A 86 1.37 -12.37 5.29
C GLU A 86 2.72 -12.04 4.69
N GLN A 87 2.93 -12.30 3.40
CA GLN A 87 4.17 -11.94 2.71
C GLN A 87 4.32 -10.42 2.65
N MET A 88 3.25 -9.71 2.29
CA MET A 88 3.25 -8.24 2.29
C MET A 88 3.59 -7.68 3.68
N ILE A 89 2.97 -8.22 4.74
CA ILE A 89 3.25 -7.80 6.12
C ILE A 89 4.68 -8.18 6.53
N GLY A 90 5.18 -9.34 6.13
CA GLY A 90 6.53 -9.82 6.47
C GLY A 90 7.66 -9.03 5.80
N ARG A 91 7.35 -8.27 4.74
CA ARG A 91 8.28 -7.36 4.07
C ARG A 91 8.34 -5.96 4.72
N LEU A 92 7.51 -5.68 5.72
CA LEU A 92 7.56 -4.42 6.46
C LEU A 92 8.77 -4.44 7.41
N GLU A 93 9.75 -3.56 7.18
CA GLU A 93 10.97 -3.49 7.99
C GLU A 93 10.73 -2.96 9.41
N GLU A 94 9.68 -2.15 9.60
CA GLU A 94 9.31 -1.60 10.90
C GLU A 94 8.29 -2.49 11.63
N ASP A 95 8.72 -3.17 12.69
CA ASP A 95 7.85 -4.03 13.53
C ASP A 95 6.60 -3.29 14.05
N SER A 96 6.75 -2.02 14.43
CA SER A 96 5.65 -1.18 14.91
C SER A 96 4.58 -0.96 13.84
N LEU A 97 4.99 -0.82 12.57
CA LEU A 97 4.08 -0.67 11.46
C LEU A 97 3.41 -2.00 11.12
N ALA A 98 4.17 -3.10 11.10
CA ALA A 98 3.60 -4.43 10.90
C ALA A 98 2.52 -4.76 11.93
N HIS A 99 2.74 -4.39 13.20
CA HIS A 99 1.75 -4.53 14.26
C HIS A 99 0.50 -3.66 14.03
N LEU A 100 0.70 -2.39 13.66
CA LEU A 100 -0.40 -1.47 13.35
C LEU A 100 -1.25 -1.96 12.16
N VAL A 101 -0.59 -2.47 11.11
CA VAL A 101 -1.23 -3.06 9.93
C VAL A 101 -2.07 -4.27 10.30
N ARG A 102 -1.50 -5.22 11.07
CA ARG A 102 -2.23 -6.39 11.57
C ARG A 102 -3.46 -5.98 12.39
N ALA A 103 -3.28 -5.09 13.36
CA ALA A 103 -4.39 -4.62 14.19
C ALA A 103 -5.45 -3.88 13.37
N GLY A 104 -5.06 -3.14 12.32
CA GLY A 104 -6.00 -2.49 11.41
C GLY A 104 -6.83 -3.48 10.60
N LEU A 105 -6.19 -4.55 10.11
CA LEU A 105 -6.84 -5.62 9.34
C LEU A 105 -7.75 -6.51 10.21
N GLU A 106 -7.37 -6.76 11.47
CA GLU A 106 -8.22 -7.43 12.45
C GLU A 106 -9.48 -6.61 12.74
N ARG A 107 -9.33 -5.29 12.96
CA ARG A 107 -10.47 -4.38 13.20
C ARG A 107 -11.42 -4.27 12.01
N SER A 108 -10.91 -4.37 10.79
CA SER A 108 -11.74 -4.37 9.58
C SER A 108 -12.33 -5.75 9.25
N GLY A 109 -12.03 -6.80 10.04
CA GLY A 109 -12.54 -8.15 9.84
C GLY A 109 -11.87 -8.92 8.71
N HIS A 110 -10.73 -8.42 8.19
CA HIS A 110 -9.99 -9.02 7.09
C HIS A 110 -8.82 -9.92 7.55
N LEU A 111 -8.55 -9.93 8.86
CA LEU A 111 -7.67 -10.90 9.52
C LEU A 111 -8.47 -11.55 10.66
N GLY A 112 -8.50 -12.88 10.69
CA GLY A 112 -9.10 -13.62 11.81
C GLY A 112 -8.27 -13.41 13.09
N PRO A 113 -8.90 -13.40 14.28
CA PRO A 113 -8.16 -13.40 15.53
C PRO A 113 -7.28 -14.64 15.60
N ARG A 114 -5.99 -14.45 15.90
CA ARG A 114 -5.07 -15.54 16.18
C ARG A 114 -5.36 -16.23 17.50
#